data_AF-A0A940JJ92-F1
#
_entry.id   AF-A0A940JJ92-F1
#
_cell.length_a   1.000
_cell.length_b   1.000
_cell.length_c   1.000
_cell.angle_alpha   90.00
_cell.angle_beta   90.00
_cell.angle_gamma   90.00
#
_symmetry.space_group_name_H-M   'P 1'
#
loop_
_entity.id
_entity.type
_entity.pdbx_description
1 polymer ?
#
loop_
_entity_poly.entity_id
_entity_poly.type
_entity_poly.pdbx_seq_one_letter_code
_entity_poly.pdbx_strand_id
1 'polypeptide(L)'
;MQQKVLNILELEEIPQTTATSNLSFKPFLDFIRSRVGDEKGFRKEIYNKALESFSAYSELEGRVDLSTLDNYKEQLDLLYAVLNSSIEDESKLYWALGVPVSPVIFYGSSAFYSLMTADANGFNICQFDDPAVFTKQVTEHFYSFILRRFYNIHLPEHADFTRSITDTRTNLTRVFK
;
A
#
# COMPACT_ATOMS: atom_id res chain seq x y z
N MET A 1 -14.30 2.70 1.54
CA MET A 1 -13.00 2.09 1.91
C MET A 1 -13.16 0.84 2.79
N GLN A 2 -12.31 -0.17 2.59
CA GLN A 2 -12.25 -1.40 3.37
C GLN A 2 -10.92 -1.51 4.11
N GLN A 3 -10.99 -2.07 5.31
CA GLN A 3 -9.85 -2.39 6.13
C GLN A 3 -9.85 -3.89 6.38
N LYS A 4 -8.89 -4.58 5.79
CA LYS A 4 -8.74 -6.03 5.90
C LYS A 4 -7.30 -6.40 5.62
N VAL A 5 -6.72 -7.24 6.45
CA VAL A 5 -5.37 -7.76 6.19
C VAL A 5 -5.45 -8.84 5.12
N LEU A 6 -4.68 -8.68 4.04
CA LEU A 6 -4.61 -9.58 2.90
C LEU A 6 -3.14 -9.85 2.54
N ASN A 7 -2.73 -11.12 2.54
CA ASN A 7 -1.46 -11.54 1.95
C ASN A 7 -1.67 -11.81 0.45
N ILE A 8 -1.07 -10.99 -0.40
CA ILE A 8 -1.25 -11.07 -1.87
C ILE A 8 -0.48 -12.21 -2.55
N LEU A 9 0.27 -13.00 -1.76
CA LEU A 9 0.92 -14.22 -2.23
C LEU A 9 0.08 -15.47 -1.95
N GLU A 10 -0.98 -15.35 -1.13
CA GLU A 10 -1.84 -16.47 -0.69
C GLU A 10 -1.07 -17.63 -0.02
N LEU A 11 0.17 -17.38 0.40
CA LEU A 11 0.98 -18.32 1.16
C LEU A 11 0.60 -18.27 2.63
N GLU A 12 0.57 -19.43 3.30
CA GLU A 12 0.38 -19.53 4.74
C GLU A 12 1.49 -18.79 5.52
N GLU A 13 2.72 -18.83 5.00
CA GLU A 13 3.88 -18.13 5.55
C GLU A 13 4.37 -17.03 4.59
N ILE A 14 4.63 -15.85 5.13
CA ILE A 14 5.25 -14.76 4.37
C ILE A 14 6.72 -15.13 4.15
N PRO A 15 7.21 -15.17 2.89
CA PRO A 15 8.61 -15.46 2.61
C PRO A 15 9.51 -14.50 3.38
N GLN A 16 10.52 -15.05 4.06
CA GLN A 16 11.49 -14.22 4.76
C GLN A 16 12.29 -13.42 3.74
N THR A 17 12.11 -12.10 3.75
CA THR A 17 12.95 -11.18 3.01
C THR A 17 14.21 -10.87 3.83
N THR A 18 15.27 -10.40 3.18
CA THR A 18 16.50 -9.99 3.87
C THR A 18 16.34 -8.74 4.74
N ALA A 19 15.18 -8.07 4.68
CA ALA A 19 14.92 -6.79 5.32
C ALA A 19 13.65 -6.86 6.18
N THR A 20 13.80 -6.63 7.48
CA THR A 20 12.66 -6.46 8.39
C THR A 20 12.19 -5.00 8.36
N SER A 21 10.91 -4.80 8.08
CA SER A 21 10.28 -3.49 8.10
C SER A 21 9.18 -3.42 9.16
N ASN A 22 8.80 -2.21 9.52
CA ASN A 22 7.64 -1.96 10.36
C ASN A 22 6.79 -0.84 9.75
N LEU A 23 5.47 -0.93 9.97
CA LEU A 23 4.55 0.14 9.59
C LEU A 23 4.68 1.29 10.60
N SER A 24 4.78 2.51 10.09
CA SER A 24 4.77 3.76 10.86
C SER A 24 4.14 4.85 10.02
N PHE A 25 3.28 5.67 10.63
CA PHE A 25 2.69 6.83 9.97
C PHE A 25 3.53 8.10 10.14
N LYS A 26 4.66 8.02 10.85
CA LYS A 26 5.55 9.17 11.06
C LYS A 26 6.00 9.87 9.77
N PRO A 27 6.48 9.16 8.73
CA PRO A 27 6.92 9.84 7.49
C PRO A 27 5.78 10.62 6.82
N PHE A 28 4.55 10.10 6.89
CA PHE A 28 3.36 10.77 6.38
C PHE A 28 3.02 12.02 7.19
N LEU A 29 3.03 11.93 8.52
CA LEU A 29 2.74 13.07 9.39
C LEU A 29 3.82 14.15 9.28
N ASP A 30 5.09 13.76 9.20
CA ASP A 30 6.21 14.69 8.98
C ASP A 30 6.08 15.38 7.62
N PHE A 31 5.63 14.67 6.57
CA PHE A 31 5.30 15.27 5.28
C PHE A 31 4.18 16.31 5.42
N ILE A 32 3.06 15.99 6.07
CA ILE A 32 1.96 16.95 6.24
C ILE A 32 2.42 18.17 7.04
N ARG A 33 3.14 17.97 8.15
CA ARG A 33 3.69 19.05 8.99
C ARG A 33 4.57 20.00 8.16
N SER A 34 5.37 19.45 7.25
CA SER A 34 6.22 20.28 6.37
C SER A 34 5.43 21.07 5.32
N ARG A 35 4.25 20.60 4.90
CA ARG A 35 3.45 21.20 3.82
C ARG A 35 2.36 22.15 4.29
N VAL A 36 1.86 21.97 5.52
CA VAL A 36 0.70 22.72 6.03
C VAL A 36 0.96 24.24 6.15
N GLY A 37 2.23 24.64 6.28
CA GLY A 37 2.64 26.05 6.29
C GLY A 37 2.48 26.75 4.94
N ASP A 38 2.74 26.02 3.86
CA ASP A 38 2.78 26.55 2.49
C ASP A 38 1.43 26.39 1.76
N GLU A 39 0.60 25.44 2.19
CA GLU A 39 -0.70 25.13 1.58
C GLU A 39 -1.80 26.12 1.97
N LYS A 40 -2.77 26.32 1.06
CA LYS A 40 -3.92 27.23 1.25
C LYS A 40 -5.25 26.54 0.91
N GLY A 41 -6.33 27.06 1.47
CA GLY A 41 -7.69 26.59 1.20
C GLY A 41 -7.96 25.19 1.73
N PHE A 42 -8.81 24.44 1.01
CA PHE A 42 -9.35 23.14 1.45
C PHE A 42 -8.30 22.08 1.77
N ARG A 43 -7.18 22.04 1.03
CA ARG A 43 -6.08 21.10 1.32
C ARG A 43 -5.47 21.31 2.70
N LYS A 44 -5.32 22.56 3.13
CA LYS A 44 -4.82 22.89 4.46
C LYS A 44 -5.77 22.40 5.56
N GLU A 45 -7.08 22.51 5.34
CA GLU A 45 -8.08 22.03 6.29
C GLU A 45 -8.04 20.50 6.44
N ILE A 46 -7.93 19.76 5.33
CA ILE A 46 -7.75 18.31 5.36
C ILE A 46 -6.46 17.95 6.13
N TYR A 47 -5.36 18.65 5.84
CA TYR A 47 -4.07 18.40 6.50
C TYR A 47 -4.13 18.64 8.00
N ASN A 48 -4.75 19.75 8.43
CA ASN A 48 -4.96 20.03 9.84
C ASN A 48 -5.84 18.97 10.51
N LYS A 49 -6.93 18.56 9.85
CA LYS A 49 -7.82 17.51 10.36
C LYS A 49 -7.10 16.17 10.53
N ALA A 50 -6.25 15.80 9.56
CA ALA A 50 -5.41 14.62 9.67
C ALA A 50 -4.43 14.75 10.86
N LEU A 51 -3.72 15.87 10.99
CA LEU A 51 -2.80 16.08 12.12
C LEU A 51 -3.50 16.03 13.48
N GLU A 52 -4.68 16.63 13.59
CA GLU A 52 -5.48 16.63 14.81
C GLU A 52 -5.95 15.21 15.16
N SER A 53 -6.51 14.48 14.19
CA SER A 53 -6.97 13.11 14.39
C SER A 53 -5.86 12.15 14.83
N PHE A 54 -4.65 12.31 14.27
CA PHE A 54 -3.48 11.52 14.67
C PHE A 54 -2.82 11.99 15.97
N SER A 55 -3.03 13.24 16.38
CA SER A 55 -2.39 13.79 17.60
C SER A 55 -2.79 13.08 18.89
N ALA A 56 -3.98 12.47 18.91
CA ALA A 56 -4.47 11.68 20.02
C ALA A 56 -3.79 10.30 20.16
N TYR A 57 -3.03 9.86 19.15
CA TYR A 57 -2.48 8.50 19.04
C TYR A 57 -0.99 8.52 18.71
N SER A 58 -0.17 8.91 19.70
CA SER A 58 1.28 9.00 19.55
C SER A 58 1.96 7.68 19.14
N GLU A 59 1.34 6.55 19.46
CA GLU A 59 1.74 5.19 19.09
C GLU A 59 1.76 4.97 17.57
N LEU A 60 0.96 5.73 16.80
CA LEU A 60 0.92 5.64 15.34
C LEU A 60 2.17 6.21 14.65
N GLU A 61 2.94 7.04 15.35
CA GLU A 61 4.26 7.49 14.88
C GLU A 61 5.36 6.44 15.11
N GLY A 62 5.13 5.48 16.00
CA GLY A 62 6.05 4.39 16.29
C GLY A 62 5.89 3.20 15.36
N ARG A 63 6.21 2.01 15.90
CA ARG A 63 5.91 0.72 15.25
C ARG A 63 4.44 0.39 15.48
N VAL A 64 3.68 0.34 14.40
CA VAL A 64 2.25 0.00 14.42
C VAL A 64 2.06 -1.49 14.22
N ASP A 65 1.28 -2.10 15.11
CA ASP A 65 0.83 -3.49 14.96
C ASP A 65 -0.42 -3.53 14.08
N LEU A 66 -0.40 -4.37 13.05
CA LEU A 66 -1.52 -4.58 12.12
C LEU A 66 -2.78 -5.03 12.85
N SER A 67 -2.65 -5.80 13.94
CA SER A 67 -3.78 -6.28 14.73
C SER A 67 -4.59 -5.15 15.37
N THR A 68 -3.96 -4.00 15.59
CA THR A 68 -4.58 -2.84 16.25
C THR A 68 -5.17 -1.85 15.27
N LEU A 69 -4.90 -2.02 13.97
CA LEU A 69 -5.29 -1.05 12.96
C LEU A 69 -6.79 -0.84 12.89
N ASP A 70 -7.61 -1.86 13.23
CA ASP A 70 -9.08 -1.80 13.13
C ASP A 70 -9.68 -0.69 13.99
N ASN A 71 -8.95 -0.26 15.03
CA ASN A 71 -9.33 0.86 15.88
C ASN A 71 -9.08 2.24 15.25
N TYR A 72 -8.33 2.30 14.13
CA TYR A 72 -7.86 3.54 13.51
C TYR A 72 -8.45 3.78 12.13
N LYS A 73 -9.67 3.29 11.88
CA LYS A 73 -10.33 3.43 10.58
C LYS A 73 -10.45 4.88 10.12
N GLU A 74 -10.80 5.79 11.03
CA GLU A 74 -10.95 7.23 10.70
C GLU A 74 -9.63 7.83 10.22
N GLN A 75 -8.52 7.48 10.87
CA GLN A 75 -7.17 7.92 10.54
C GLN A 75 -6.76 7.41 9.15
N LEU A 76 -7.12 6.16 8.82
CA LEU A 76 -6.87 5.56 7.52
C LEU A 76 -7.73 6.18 6.41
N ASP A 77 -8.99 6.52 6.72
CA ASP A 77 -9.88 7.22 5.79
C ASP A 77 -9.36 8.66 5.52
N LEU A 78 -8.82 9.36 6.54
CA LEU A 78 -8.16 10.66 6.36
C LEU A 78 -6.85 10.56 5.58
N LEU A 79 -6.04 9.52 5.82
CA LEU A 79 -4.84 9.22 5.04
C LEU A 79 -5.20 9.04 3.56
N TYR A 80 -6.25 8.28 3.26
CA TYR A 80 -6.76 8.15 1.90
C TYR A 80 -7.14 9.50 1.28
N ALA A 81 -7.89 10.33 2.00
CA ALA A 81 -8.32 11.65 1.52
C ALA A 81 -7.14 12.61 1.26
N VAL A 82 -6.06 12.50 2.05
CA VAL A 82 -4.83 13.28 1.84
C VAL A 82 -4.08 12.81 0.59
N LEU A 83 -3.96 11.50 0.41
CA LEU A 83 -3.21 10.91 -0.70
C LEU A 83 -3.94 11.00 -2.03
N ASN A 84 -5.27 10.90 -2.03
CA ASN A 84 -6.10 10.94 -3.22
C ASN A 84 -6.84 12.28 -3.30
N SER A 85 -6.31 13.21 -4.09
CA SER A 85 -6.95 14.50 -4.30
C SER A 85 -8.13 14.48 -5.28
N SER A 86 -8.46 13.31 -5.85
CA SER A 86 -9.53 13.15 -6.84
C SER A 86 -10.76 12.51 -6.19
N ILE A 87 -11.93 13.11 -6.42
CA ILE A 87 -13.24 12.55 -6.06
C ILE A 87 -13.61 11.53 -7.17
N GLU A 88 -12.78 10.52 -7.36
CA GLU A 88 -13.16 9.38 -8.18
C GLU A 88 -14.08 8.47 -7.39
N ASP A 89 -15.02 7.84 -8.10
CA ASP A 89 -15.95 6.88 -7.55
C ASP A 89 -15.16 5.71 -6.93
N GLU A 90 -15.26 5.54 -5.59
CA GLU A 90 -14.56 4.49 -4.84
C GLU A 90 -14.85 3.07 -5.37
N SER A 91 -15.97 2.89 -6.08
CA SER A 91 -16.33 1.61 -6.69
C SER A 91 -15.51 1.27 -7.94
N LYS A 92 -14.76 2.23 -8.49
CA LYS A 92 -13.97 2.07 -9.73
C LYS A 92 -12.47 2.21 -9.52
N LEU A 93 -12.06 2.79 -8.39
CA LEU A 93 -10.64 2.99 -8.08
C LEU A 93 -10.05 1.71 -7.48
N TYR A 94 -9.04 1.13 -8.12
CA TYR A 94 -8.22 0.05 -7.54
C TYR A 94 -7.04 0.65 -6.79
N TRP A 95 -7.16 0.79 -5.47
CA TRP A 95 -6.15 1.43 -4.64
C TRP A 95 -6.03 0.72 -3.30
N ALA A 96 -4.80 0.56 -2.79
CA ALA A 96 -4.53 -0.06 -1.51
C ALA A 96 -3.20 0.41 -0.90
N LEU A 97 -3.05 0.22 0.40
CA LEU A 97 -1.84 0.40 1.18
C LEU A 97 -1.29 -0.94 1.64
N GLY A 98 0.01 -1.13 1.37
CA GLY A 98 0.78 -2.28 1.82
C GLY A 98 1.73 -1.94 2.94
N VAL A 99 2.09 -2.95 3.71
CA VAL A 99 3.22 -2.90 4.63
C VAL A 99 4.51 -2.77 3.81
N PRO A 100 5.43 -1.86 4.15
CA PRO A 100 6.67 -1.70 3.40
C PRO A 100 7.44 -3.01 3.25
N VAL A 101 8.00 -3.32 2.08
CA VAL A 101 8.85 -4.51 1.87
C VAL A 101 8.15 -5.84 2.23
N SER A 102 6.81 -5.87 2.15
CA SER A 102 5.98 -7.01 2.54
C SER A 102 4.81 -7.18 1.56
N PRO A 103 4.36 -8.43 1.31
CA PRO A 103 3.18 -8.70 0.48
C PRO A 103 1.85 -8.40 1.19
N VAL A 104 1.88 -7.85 2.40
CA VAL A 104 0.68 -7.65 3.21
C VAL A 104 0.03 -6.31 2.87
N ILE A 105 -1.20 -6.36 2.38
CA ILE A 105 -2.11 -5.22 2.25
C ILE A 105 -2.97 -5.14 3.52
N PHE A 106 -3.19 -3.94 4.04
CA PHE A 106 -3.99 -3.75 5.27
C PHE A 106 -5.18 -2.80 5.08
N TYR A 107 -5.17 -1.97 4.05
CA TYR A 107 -6.21 -0.96 3.83
C TYR A 107 -6.34 -0.64 2.34
N GLY A 108 -7.55 -0.42 1.84
CA GLY A 108 -7.76 -0.16 0.42
C GLY A 108 -9.22 0.02 0.01
N SER A 109 -9.45 0.19 -1.30
CA SER A 109 -10.79 0.34 -1.85
C SER A 109 -11.55 -0.98 -1.89
N SER A 110 -12.88 -0.90 -1.86
CA SER A 110 -13.73 -2.10 -2.01
C SER A 110 -13.48 -2.79 -3.35
N ALA A 111 -13.27 -2.02 -4.42
CA ALA A 111 -12.96 -2.56 -5.74
C ALA A 111 -11.64 -3.36 -5.76
N PHE A 112 -10.62 -2.91 -5.02
CA PHE A 112 -9.36 -3.64 -4.87
C PHE A 112 -9.56 -4.98 -4.16
N TYR A 113 -10.24 -5.01 -3.01
CA TYR A 113 -10.46 -6.27 -2.30
C TYR A 113 -11.38 -7.22 -3.08
N SER A 114 -12.43 -6.69 -3.73
CA SER A 114 -13.30 -7.48 -4.59
C SER A 114 -12.58 -8.03 -5.82
N LEU A 115 -11.56 -7.34 -6.33
CA LEU A 115 -10.65 -7.93 -7.29
C LEU A 115 -9.93 -9.08 -6.56
N MET A 116 -9.04 -8.78 -5.61
CA MET A 116 -8.12 -9.76 -5.01
C MET A 116 -8.76 -10.99 -4.33
N THR A 117 -10.02 -10.94 -3.92
CA THR A 117 -10.70 -12.07 -3.22
C THR A 117 -11.67 -12.85 -4.10
N ALA A 118 -11.93 -12.39 -5.34
CA ALA A 118 -12.96 -12.99 -6.17
C ALA A 118 -12.39 -14.04 -7.12
N ASP A 119 -12.52 -15.31 -6.72
CA ASP A 119 -12.88 -16.40 -7.64
C ASP A 119 -14.21 -16.11 -8.39
N ALA A 120 -15.07 -15.26 -7.81
CA ALA A 120 -16.47 -15.05 -8.20
C ALA A 120 -16.72 -14.42 -9.59
N ASN A 121 -15.72 -13.77 -10.18
CA ASN A 121 -15.81 -13.23 -11.55
C ASN A 121 -15.05 -14.08 -12.57
N GLY A 122 -14.52 -15.24 -12.15
CA GLY A 122 -13.69 -16.07 -12.99
C GLY A 122 -12.32 -15.47 -13.29
N PHE A 123 -11.81 -14.55 -12.47
CA PHE A 123 -10.45 -14.07 -12.62
C PHE A 123 -9.58 -14.86 -11.64
N ASN A 124 -8.64 -15.64 -12.15
CA ASN A 124 -7.62 -16.25 -11.29
C ASN A 124 -6.53 -15.19 -11.09
N ILE A 125 -6.57 -14.48 -9.97
CA ILE A 125 -5.70 -13.35 -9.68
C ILE A 125 -4.40 -13.90 -9.12
N CYS A 126 -3.65 -14.49 -10.04
CA CYS A 126 -2.26 -14.92 -9.88
C CYS A 126 -2.05 -16.14 -8.96
N GLN A 127 -1.64 -17.25 -9.57
CA GLN A 127 -0.57 -18.04 -8.97
C GLN A 127 0.72 -17.20 -9.08
N PHE A 128 1.40 -16.94 -7.96
CA PHE A 128 2.84 -16.70 -8.06
C PHE A 128 3.46 -18.01 -8.52
N ASP A 129 4.08 -18.03 -9.69
CA ASP A 129 4.77 -19.24 -10.17
C ASP A 129 5.88 -19.67 -9.19
N ASP A 130 6.48 -18.71 -8.47
CA ASP A 130 7.51 -18.96 -7.46
C ASP A 130 7.64 -17.81 -6.42
N PRO A 131 7.46 -18.07 -5.11
CA PRO A 131 7.73 -17.12 -4.02
C PRO A 131 9.16 -16.55 -4.00
N ALA A 132 10.13 -17.27 -4.55
CA ALA A 132 11.50 -16.81 -4.67
C ALA A 132 11.64 -15.62 -5.62
N VAL A 133 10.80 -15.55 -6.66
CA VAL A 133 10.78 -14.41 -7.60
C VAL A 133 10.33 -13.14 -6.89
N PHE A 134 9.28 -13.22 -6.08
CA PHE A 134 8.82 -12.09 -5.26
C PHE A 134 9.93 -11.63 -4.31
N THR A 135 10.52 -12.57 -3.57
CA THR A 135 11.56 -12.27 -2.58
C THR A 135 12.77 -11.61 -3.24
N LYS A 136 13.20 -12.11 -4.40
CA LYS A 136 14.29 -11.52 -5.19
C LYS A 136 13.95 -10.09 -5.63
N GLN A 137 12.78 -9.85 -6.19
CA GLN A 137 12.37 -8.52 -6.66
C GLN A 137 12.27 -7.50 -5.51
N VAL A 138 11.66 -7.89 -4.39
CA VAL A 138 11.60 -7.05 -3.18
C VAL A 138 13.00 -6.72 -2.67
N THR A 139 13.90 -7.70 -2.72
CA THR A 139 15.31 -7.51 -2.33
C THR A 139 16.02 -6.55 -3.27
N GLU A 140 15.91 -6.73 -4.59
CA GLU A 140 16.48 -5.82 -5.59
C GLU A 140 15.97 -4.39 -5.43
N HIS A 141 14.67 -4.23 -5.18
CA HIS A 141 14.07 -2.92 -4.93
C HIS A 141 14.55 -2.29 -3.62
N PHE A 142 14.70 -3.07 -2.55
CA PHE A 142 15.25 -2.58 -1.29
C PHE A 142 16.70 -2.13 -1.43
N TYR A 143 17.54 -2.90 -2.13
CA TYR A 143 18.93 -2.53 -2.38
C TYR A 143 19.05 -1.32 -3.31
N SER A 144 18.16 -1.17 -4.30
CA SER A 144 18.17 0.01 -5.16
C SER A 144 17.92 1.29 -4.37
N PHE A 145 17.03 1.26 -3.37
CA PHE A 145 16.83 2.37 -2.44
C PHE A 145 18.08 2.69 -1.62
N ILE A 146 18.75 1.68 -1.05
CA ILE A 146 19.97 1.88 -0.27
C ILE A 146 21.07 2.52 -1.14
N LEU A 147 21.31 1.95 -2.31
CA LEU A 147 22.36 2.40 -3.23
C LEU A 147 22.11 3.82 -3.71
N ARG A 148 20.85 4.16 -4.03
CA ARG A 148 20.48 5.53 -4.38
C ARG A 148 20.69 6.48 -3.21
N ARG A 149 20.24 6.12 -2.00
CA ARG A 149 20.21 7.02 -0.85
C ARG A 149 21.59 7.32 -0.24
N PHE A 150 22.48 6.32 -0.23
CA PHE A 150 23.78 6.42 0.45
C PHE A 150 24.96 6.54 -0.51
N TYR A 151 24.82 6.06 -1.74
CA TYR A 151 25.92 6.01 -2.71
C TYR A 151 25.64 6.80 -4.00
N ASN A 152 24.44 7.38 -4.14
CA ASN A 152 24.00 8.09 -5.34
C ASN A 152 24.12 7.23 -6.63
N ILE A 153 24.00 5.91 -6.47
CA ILE A 153 24.01 4.95 -7.58
C ILE A 153 22.56 4.72 -8.02
N HIS A 154 22.29 4.94 -9.31
CA HIS A 154 20.98 4.74 -9.91
C HIS A 154 20.97 3.40 -10.67
N LEU A 155 20.21 2.44 -10.13
CA LEU A 155 19.88 1.22 -10.86
C LEU A 155 18.64 1.49 -11.74
N PRO A 156 18.46 0.76 -12.87
CA PRO A 156 17.22 0.80 -13.63
C PRO A 156 16.06 0.46 -12.70
N GLU A 157 15.11 1.38 -12.54
CA GLU A 157 13.91 1.16 -11.74
C GLU A 157 12.99 0.19 -12.49
N HIS A 158 13.12 -1.11 -12.22
CA HIS A 158 12.06 -2.07 -12.51
C HIS A 158 11.02 -1.97 -11.38
N ALA A 159 10.38 -0.80 -11.24
CA ALA A 159 9.44 -0.52 -10.16
C ALA A 159 8.01 -1.03 -10.46
N ASP A 160 7.74 -1.45 -11.69
CA ASP A 160 6.41 -1.93 -12.10
C ASP A 160 6.25 -3.41 -11.71
N PHE A 161 5.46 -3.68 -10.67
CA PHE A 161 4.95 -5.03 -10.41
C PHE A 161 3.88 -5.36 -11.44
N THR A 162 4.30 -5.93 -12.56
CA THR A 162 3.37 -6.32 -13.61
C THR A 162 2.70 -7.64 -13.23
N ARG A 163 1.39 -7.60 -12.95
CA ARG A 163 0.56 -8.79 -12.69
C ARG A 163 -0.33 -9.09 -13.88
N SER A 164 -0.27 -10.33 -14.33
CA SER A 164 -1.17 -10.87 -15.34
C SER A 164 -2.34 -11.55 -14.67
N ILE A 165 -3.56 -11.10 -14.99
CA ILE A 165 -4.81 -11.71 -14.55
C ILE A 165 -5.48 -12.32 -15.78
N THR A 166 -5.71 -13.62 -15.76
CA THR A 166 -6.41 -14.31 -16.85
C THR A 166 -7.91 -14.34 -16.54
N ASP A 167 -8.71 -13.77 -17.44
CA ASP A 167 -10.17 -13.84 -17.40
C ASP A 167 -10.63 -15.22 -17.89
N THR A 168 -11.15 -16.08 -17.00
CA THR A 168 -11.63 -17.43 -17.38
C THR A 168 -12.84 -17.40 -18.31
N ARG A 169 -13.57 -16.28 -18.41
CA ARG A 169 -14.72 -16.15 -19.32
C ARG A 169 -14.29 -15.80 -20.75
N THR A 170 -13.17 -15.09 -20.92
CA THR A 170 -12.70 -14.65 -22.24
C THR A 170 -11.38 -15.30 -22.68
N ASN A 171 -10.70 -16.03 -21.80
CA ASN A 171 -9.33 -16.55 -21.98
C ASN A 171 -8.30 -15.48 -22.36
N LEU A 172 -8.59 -14.20 -22.08
CA LEU A 172 -7.68 -13.09 -22.33
C LEU A 172 -6.90 -12.76 -21.05
N THR A 173 -5.59 -12.62 -21.20
CA THR A 173 -4.70 -12.16 -20.13
C THR A 173 -4.72 -10.63 -20.10
N ARG A 174 -5.20 -10.05 -18.99
CA ARG A 174 -5.09 -8.62 -18.71
C ARG A 174 -3.86 -8.37 -17.87
N VAL A 175 -3.10 -7.34 -18.22
CA VAL A 175 -1.88 -6.97 -17.53
C VAL A 175 -2.15 -5.71 -16.71
N PHE A 176 -1.97 -5.82 -15.40
CA PHE A 176 -2.05 -4.73 -14.44
C PHE A 176 -0.63 -4.36 -14.03
N LYS A 177 -0.33 -3.07 -14.05
CA LYS A 177 0.95 -2.50 -13.59
C LYS A 177 0.76 -1.81 -12.26
#